data_AF-A0A4U3ALP7-F1
#
_entry.id   AF-A0A4U3ALP7-F1
#
_cell.length_a   1.000
_cell.length_b   1.000
_cell.length_c   1.000
_cell.angle_alpha   90.00
_cell.angle_beta   90.00
_cell.angle_gamma   90.00
#
_symmetry.space_group_name_H-M   'P 1'
#
loop_
_entity.id
_entity.type
_entity.pdbx_description
1 polymer ?
#
loop_
_entity_poly.entity_id
_entity_poly.type
_entity_poly.pdbx_seq_one_letter_code
_entity_poly.pdbx_strand_id
1 'polypeptide(L)'
;MNTPVSVNEKKDFVKWFLNNYQLKQRECVWILNYLMSHDQLMHKVHFVEHAKYCPRGLVMSANCVKDTPFHFFKQNVMTTDAEKSFHDIRLNRDEDIYIQLNFKSSFQNANYVAVLEENPYLPKHIEVN
;
A
#
# COMPACT_ATOMS: atom_id res chain seq x y z
N MET A 1 18.24 -0.57 13.70
CA MET A 1 17.23 -1.25 14.52
C MET A 1 15.88 -0.82 13.98
N ASN A 2 15.22 -1.66 13.17
CA ASN A 2 13.89 -1.33 12.65
C ASN A 2 12.88 -1.64 13.75
N THR A 3 12.37 -0.59 14.38
CA THR A 3 11.22 -0.72 15.27
C THR A 3 10.04 -1.20 14.42
N PRO A 4 9.36 -2.31 14.78
CA PRO A 4 8.19 -2.76 14.05
C PRO A 4 7.12 -1.67 14.08
N VAL A 5 6.64 -1.26 12.90
CA VAL A 5 5.61 -0.21 12.75
C VAL A 5 4.31 -0.69 13.38
N SER A 6 3.78 0.08 14.34
CA SER A 6 2.55 -0.29 15.04
C SER A 6 1.31 -0.13 14.15
N VAL A 7 0.24 -0.88 14.45
CA VAL A 7 -1.04 -0.75 13.74
C VAL A 7 -1.61 0.67 13.85
N ASN A 8 -1.41 1.33 15.00
CA ASN A 8 -1.89 2.69 15.21
C ASN A 8 -1.17 3.68 14.28
N GLU A 9 0.15 3.60 14.17
CA GLU A 9 0.93 4.44 13.24
C GLU A 9 0.48 4.23 11.79
N LYS A 10 0.24 2.98 11.39
CA LYS A 10 -0.29 2.66 10.06
C LYS A 10 -1.67 3.29 9.82
N LYS A 11 -2.59 3.19 10.79
CA LYS A 11 -3.93 3.79 10.68
C LYS A 11 -3.88 5.31 10.63
N ASP A 12 -3.07 5.93 11.48
CA ASP A 12 -2.89 7.38 11.52
C ASP A 12 -2.28 7.89 10.22
N PHE A 13 -1.32 7.16 9.66
CA PHE A 13 -0.77 7.44 8.33
C PHE A 13 -1.84 7.38 7.24
N VAL A 14 -2.65 6.31 7.16
CA VAL A 14 -3.69 6.22 6.11
C VAL A 14 -4.72 7.34 6.27
N LYS A 15 -5.12 7.66 7.50
CA LYS A 15 -6.01 8.79 7.80
C LYS A 15 -5.42 10.12 7.34
N TRP A 16 -4.16 10.37 7.67
CA TRP A 16 -3.43 11.55 7.23
C TRP A 16 -3.34 11.59 5.70
N PHE A 17 -2.99 10.48 5.06
CA PHE A 17 -2.85 10.38 3.60
C PHE A 17 -4.17 10.71 2.88
N LEU A 18 -5.28 10.09 3.29
CA LEU A 18 -6.60 10.31 2.68
C LEU A 18 -7.12 11.73 2.88
N ASN A 19 -6.71 12.43 3.94
CA ASN A 19 -7.07 13.83 4.17
C ASN A 19 -6.22 14.83 3.37
N ASN A 20 -4.99 14.47 3.00
CA ASN A 20 -4.05 15.37 2.32
C ASN A 20 -3.96 15.10 0.81
N TYR A 21 -4.27 13.89 0.35
CA TYR A 21 -4.09 13.47 -1.04
C TYR A 21 -5.36 12.83 -1.60
N GLN A 22 -5.69 13.21 -2.83
CA GLN A 22 -6.77 12.60 -3.59
C GLN A 22 -6.23 11.50 -4.50
N LEU A 23 -6.73 10.28 -4.32
CA LEU A 23 -6.41 9.14 -5.19
C LEU A 23 -7.07 9.27 -6.57
N LYS A 24 -6.38 8.77 -7.60
CA LYS A 24 -6.89 8.76 -8.99
C LYS A 24 -8.14 7.92 -9.18
N GLN A 25 -8.28 6.89 -8.38
CA GLN A 25 -9.38 5.95 -8.44
C GLN A 25 -10.09 5.90 -7.09
N ARG A 26 -11.42 6.07 -7.11
CA ARG A 26 -12.23 6.22 -5.89
C ARG A 26 -12.29 4.93 -5.09
N GLU A 27 -12.28 3.79 -5.78
CA GLU A 27 -12.32 2.46 -5.16
C GLU A 27 -11.09 2.22 -4.27
N CYS A 28 -9.94 2.83 -4.59
CA CYS A 28 -8.74 2.76 -3.75
C CYS A 28 -8.97 3.39 -2.36
N VAL A 29 -9.77 4.45 -2.29
CA VAL A 29 -10.18 5.07 -1.02
C VAL A 29 -11.01 4.09 -0.19
N TRP A 30 -11.86 3.29 -0.84
CA TRP A 30 -12.65 2.28 -0.14
C TRP A 30 -11.79 1.13 0.37
N ILE A 31 -10.79 0.69 -0.42
CA ILE A 31 -9.84 -0.34 0.03
C ILE A 31 -9.09 0.15 1.28
N LEU A 32 -8.55 1.37 1.26
CA LEU A 32 -7.83 1.93 2.40
C LEU A 32 -8.71 2.08 3.65
N ASN A 33 -9.94 2.60 3.50
CA ASN A 33 -10.89 2.71 4.61
C ASN A 33 -11.30 1.33 5.17
N TYR A 34 -11.47 0.34 4.30
CA TYR A 34 -11.77 -1.03 4.72
C TYR A 34 -10.64 -1.65 5.54
N LEU A 35 -9.39 -1.49 5.09
CA LEU A 35 -8.21 -1.94 5.83
C LEU A 35 -8.14 -1.25 7.20
N MET A 36 -8.26 0.08 7.24
CA MET A 36 -8.26 0.83 8.51
C MET A 36 -9.34 0.39 9.51
N SER A 37 -10.49 -0.07 9.01
CA SER A 37 -11.62 -0.50 9.84
C SER A 37 -11.41 -1.89 10.47
N HIS A 38 -10.38 -2.64 10.05
CA HIS A 38 -10.10 -3.99 10.54
C HIS A 38 -8.66 -4.11 11.04
N ASP A 39 -8.48 -4.07 12.36
CA ASP A 39 -7.17 -4.14 13.02
C ASP A 39 -6.37 -5.38 12.63
N GLN A 40 -7.05 -6.53 12.51
CA GLN A 40 -6.44 -7.78 12.06
C GLN A 40 -5.84 -7.69 10.65
N LEU A 41 -6.48 -6.94 9.75
CA LEU A 41 -5.94 -6.68 8.42
C LEU A 41 -4.77 -5.71 8.50
N MET A 42 -4.88 -4.65 9.30
CA MET A 42 -3.79 -3.68 9.46
C MET A 42 -2.50 -4.29 10.03
N HIS A 43 -2.60 -5.36 10.82
CA HIS A 43 -1.43 -6.13 11.25
C HIS A 43 -0.66 -6.78 10.08
N LYS A 44 -1.37 -7.16 9.02
CA LYS A 44 -0.86 -7.81 7.80
C LYS A 44 -0.60 -6.83 6.66
N VAL A 45 -0.93 -5.55 6.85
CA VAL A 45 -0.64 -4.50 5.87
C VAL A 45 0.78 -4.01 6.09
N HIS A 46 1.58 -4.02 5.04
CA HIS A 46 2.95 -3.50 5.03
C HIS A 46 3.05 -2.37 4.01
N PHE A 47 3.45 -1.18 4.42
CA PHE A 47 3.75 -0.10 3.47
C PHE A 47 5.16 -0.29 2.94
N VAL A 48 5.30 -0.47 1.62
CA VAL A 48 6.60 -0.80 1.02
C VAL A 48 6.80 -0.06 -0.28
N GLU A 49 8.06 0.09 -0.66
CA GLU A 49 8.46 0.46 -2.01
C GLU A 49 8.52 -0.78 -2.91
N HIS A 50 8.23 -0.59 -4.20
CA HIS A 50 8.24 -1.63 -5.22
C HIS A 50 7.33 -2.84 -4.91
N ALA A 51 6.08 -2.58 -4.51
CA ALA A 51 5.10 -3.62 -4.16
C ALA A 51 4.82 -4.63 -5.29
N LYS A 52 5.21 -4.32 -6.54
CA LYS A 52 5.10 -5.23 -7.69
C LYS A 52 5.85 -6.56 -7.54
N TYR A 53 6.86 -6.63 -6.67
CA TYR A 53 7.61 -7.87 -6.41
C TYR A 53 6.98 -8.72 -5.30
N CYS A 54 6.04 -8.14 -4.55
CA CYS A 54 5.39 -8.83 -3.44
C CYS A 54 4.34 -9.83 -3.95
N PRO A 55 4.12 -10.95 -3.22
CA PRO A 55 3.10 -11.94 -3.59
C PRO A 55 1.70 -11.33 -3.65
N ARG A 56 1.43 -10.32 -2.81
CA ARG A 56 0.20 -9.53 -2.79
C ARG A 56 0.50 -8.04 -2.73
N GLY A 57 0.91 -7.51 -3.88
CA GLY A 57 1.26 -6.11 -4.06
C GLY A 57 0.07 -5.25 -4.46
N LEU A 58 -0.09 -4.12 -3.83
CA LEU A 58 -1.13 -3.14 -4.10
C LEU A 58 -0.47 -1.80 -4.38
N VAL A 59 -0.58 -1.30 -5.60
CA VAL A 59 -0.01 -0.01 -5.99
C VAL A 59 -1.16 0.96 -6.24
N MET A 60 -1.18 2.08 -5.53
CA MET A 60 -2.18 3.13 -5.70
C MET A 60 -1.49 4.46 -5.95
N SER A 61 -2.04 5.27 -6.84
CA SER A 61 -1.46 6.58 -7.18
C SER A 61 -2.42 7.73 -6.93
N ALA A 62 -1.90 8.82 -6.37
CA ALA A 62 -2.60 10.08 -6.19
C ALA A 62 -2.66 10.90 -7.49
N ASN A 63 -3.61 11.83 -7.58
CA ASN A 63 -3.80 12.71 -8.74
C ASN A 63 -2.58 13.59 -9.05
N CYS A 64 -1.71 13.82 -8.06
CA CYS A 64 -0.54 14.68 -8.18
C CYS A 64 0.68 14.04 -8.87
N VAL A 65 0.61 12.75 -9.22
CA VAL A 65 1.67 12.03 -9.94
C VAL A 65 1.15 11.48 -11.27
N LYS A 66 2.05 11.11 -12.20
CA LYS A 66 1.66 10.57 -13.53
C LYS A 66 1.46 9.05 -13.53
N ASP A 67 1.85 8.38 -12.46
CA ASP A 67 1.75 6.93 -12.27
C ASP A 67 0.33 6.39 -12.44
N THR A 68 0.24 5.12 -12.81
CA THR A 68 -1.04 4.44 -13.06
C THR A 68 -1.92 4.40 -11.80
N PRO A 69 -3.26 4.58 -11.92
CA PRO A 69 -4.15 4.73 -10.78
C PRO A 69 -4.10 3.58 -9.77
N PHE A 70 -4.10 2.35 -10.27
CA PHE A 70 -4.22 1.15 -9.46
C PHE A 70 -3.60 -0.06 -10.15
N HIS A 71 -2.86 -0.86 -9.40
CA HIS A 71 -2.50 -2.23 -9.76
C HIS A 71 -2.59 -3.12 -8.53
N PHE A 72 -3.09 -4.34 -8.74
CA PHE A 72 -3.02 -5.42 -7.77
C PHE A 72 -2.27 -6.59 -8.39
N PHE A 73 -1.20 -6.99 -7.71
CA PHE A 73 -0.35 -8.12 -8.03
C PHE A 73 -0.70 -9.25 -7.08
N LYS A 74 -1.12 -10.38 -7.62
CA LYS A 74 -1.39 -11.61 -6.89
C LYS A 74 -0.62 -12.75 -7.54
N GLN A 75 0.53 -13.10 -6.97
CA GLN A 75 1.45 -14.08 -7.52
C GLN A 75 1.77 -13.79 -9.00
N ASN A 76 1.24 -14.59 -9.93
CA ASN A 76 1.47 -14.46 -11.37
C ASN A 76 0.40 -13.62 -12.09
N VAL A 77 -0.61 -13.12 -11.38
CA VAL A 77 -1.72 -12.36 -11.95
C VAL A 77 -1.57 -10.89 -11.58
N MET A 78 -1.59 -10.03 -12.58
CA MET A 78 -1.71 -8.57 -12.41
C MET A 78 -3.10 -8.14 -12.87
N THR A 79 -3.81 -7.37 -12.05
CA THR A 79 -5.10 -6.78 -12.40
C THR A 79 -5.11 -5.28 -12.11
N THR A 80 -5.78 -4.54 -12.98
CA THR A 80 -6.06 -3.10 -12.81
C THR A 80 -7.49 -2.85 -12.35
N ASP A 81 -8.27 -3.92 -12.15
CA ASP A 81 -9.65 -3.86 -11.68
C ASP A 81 -9.67 -3.77 -10.14
N ALA A 82 -9.91 -2.56 -9.63
CA ALA A 82 -9.96 -2.30 -8.20
C ALA A 82 -11.14 -2.98 -7.50
N GLU A 83 -12.28 -3.18 -8.18
CA GLU A 83 -13.46 -3.82 -7.58
C GLU A 83 -13.21 -5.31 -7.36
N LYS A 84 -12.67 -6.01 -8.37
CA LYS A 84 -12.28 -7.42 -8.23
C LYS A 84 -11.20 -7.60 -7.18
N SER A 85 -10.22 -6.71 -7.16
CA SER A 85 -9.14 -6.73 -6.16
C SER A 85 -9.69 -6.51 -4.75
N PHE A 86 -10.65 -5.60 -4.60
CA PHE A 86 -11.30 -5.36 -3.32
C PHE A 86 -12.11 -6.57 -2.84
N HIS A 87 -12.83 -7.23 -3.75
CA HIS A 87 -13.54 -8.48 -3.46
C HIS A 87 -12.57 -9.59 -3.00
N ASP A 88 -11.44 -9.74 -3.69
CA ASP A 88 -10.40 -10.71 -3.33
C ASP A 88 -9.80 -10.45 -1.95
N ILE A 89 -9.47 -9.18 -1.62
CA ILE A 89 -8.98 -8.78 -0.29
C ILE A 89 -10.00 -9.10 0.81
N ARG A 90 -11.29 -8.90 0.55
CA ARG A 90 -12.36 -9.20 1.52
C ARG A 90 -12.51 -10.69 1.82
N LEU A 91 -12.20 -11.55 0.84
CA LEU A 91 -12.25 -13.01 0.97
C LEU A 91 -10.98 -13.56 1.61
N ASN A 92 -9.80 -13.09 1.18
CA ASN A 92 -8.50 -13.62 1.61
C ASN A 92 -7.85 -12.71 2.66
N ARG A 93 -8.49 -12.61 3.84
CA ARG A 93 -8.08 -11.73 4.95
C ARG A 93 -6.84 -12.21 5.70
N ASP A 94 -6.45 -13.45 5.47
CA ASP A 94 -5.41 -14.10 6.26
C ASP A 94 -3.99 -13.91 5.75
N GLU A 95 -3.80 -13.25 4.62
CA GLU A 95 -2.50 -13.09 3.97
C GLU A 95 -2.00 -11.64 4.08
N ASP A 96 -0.67 -11.49 4.01
CA ASP A 96 0.00 -10.19 4.02
C ASP A 96 -0.30 -9.38 2.76
N ILE A 97 -0.48 -8.07 2.92
CA ILE A 97 -0.81 -7.12 1.86
C ILE A 97 0.25 -6.03 1.85
N TYR A 98 0.92 -5.88 0.71
CA TYR A 98 2.01 -4.93 0.53
C TYR A 98 1.50 -3.73 -0.25
N ILE A 99 1.46 -2.55 0.36
CA ILE A 99 0.87 -1.35 -0.24
C ILE A 99 1.96 -0.34 -0.57
N GLN A 100 1.96 0.11 -1.82
CA GLN A 100 2.76 1.23 -2.30
C GLN A 100 1.83 2.40 -2.66
N LEU A 101 2.14 3.59 -2.14
CA LEU A 101 1.40 4.81 -2.41
C LEU A 101 2.27 5.79 -3.17
N ASN A 102 1.88 6.12 -4.41
CA ASN A 102 2.57 7.09 -5.24
C ASN A 102 1.92 8.46 -5.08
N PHE A 103 2.62 9.41 -4.47
CA PHE A 103 2.15 10.78 -4.30
C PHE A 103 3.32 11.76 -4.25
N LYS A 104 3.04 13.03 -4.55
CA LYS A 104 4.06 14.08 -4.58
C LYS A 104 4.66 14.27 -3.19
N SER A 105 5.99 14.39 -3.15
CA SER A 105 6.78 14.60 -1.93
C SER A 105 6.72 13.43 -0.93
N SER A 106 6.49 12.19 -1.38
CA SER A 106 6.41 11.01 -0.52
C SER A 106 7.57 10.91 0.49
N PHE A 107 8.82 10.94 0.03
CA PHE A 107 10.02 10.85 0.88
C PHE A 107 10.30 12.09 1.73
N GLN A 108 9.65 13.22 1.46
CA GLN A 108 9.77 14.43 2.30
C GLN A 108 8.82 14.39 3.49
N ASN A 109 7.84 13.47 3.51
CA ASN A 109 6.87 13.33 4.58
C ASN A 109 7.36 12.32 5.61
N ALA A 110 7.70 12.81 6.81
CA ALA A 110 8.13 11.97 7.92
C ALA A 110 7.11 10.87 8.27
N ASN A 111 5.81 11.17 8.16
CA ASN A 111 4.73 10.19 8.42
C ASN A 111 4.78 8.98 7.46
N TYR A 112 5.14 9.20 6.19
CA TYR A 112 5.28 8.10 5.23
C TYR A 112 6.54 7.30 5.48
N VAL A 113 7.67 8.00 5.68
CA VAL A 113 8.96 7.35 5.96
C VAL A 113 8.91 6.53 7.24
N ALA A 114 8.17 6.97 8.26
CA ALA A 114 8.01 6.25 9.52
C ALA A 114 7.23 4.92 9.39
N VAL A 115 6.32 4.81 8.41
CA VAL A 115 5.55 3.59 8.20
C VAL A 115 6.10 2.67 7.11
N LEU A 116 7.12 3.13 6.37
CA LEU A 116 7.79 2.33 5.36
C LEU A 116 8.52 1.14 5.99
N GLU A 117 8.25 -0.04 5.45
CA GLU A 117 8.84 -1.31 5.85
C GLU A 117 9.78 -1.81 4.74
N GLU A 118 10.78 -2.60 5.12
CA GLU A 118 11.67 -3.23 4.15
C GLU A 118 10.90 -4.27 3.34
N ASN A 119 11.06 -4.24 2.01
CA ASN A 119 10.44 -5.20 1.12
C ASN A 119 11.33 -6.44 0.95
N PRO A 120 10.98 -7.60 1.53
CA PRO A 120 11.82 -8.80 1.48
C PRO A 120 11.84 -9.46 0.09
N TYR A 121 10.94 -9.06 -0.82
CA TYR A 121 10.83 -9.60 -2.17
C TYR A 121 11.60 -8.78 -3.21
N LEU A 122 12.28 -7.71 -2.80
CA LEU A 122 13.15 -6.96 -3.71
C LEU A 122 14.27 -7.87 -4.23
N PRO A 123 14.44 -7.99 -5.56
CA PRO A 123 15.56 -8.73 -6.11
C PRO A 123 16.88 -8.01 -5.79
N LYS A 124 17.88 -8.77 -5.34
CA LYS A 124 19.22 -8.29 -4.91
C LYS A 124 19.98 -7.42 -5.92
N HIS A 125 19.51 -7.33 -7.17
CA HIS A 125 20.10 -6.51 -8.22
C HIS A 125 19.53 -5.08 -8.29
N ILE A 126 18.52 -4.75 -7.48
CA ILE A 126 18.02 -3.38 -7.33
C ILE A 126 18.61 -2.81 -6.05
N GLU A 127 19.94 -2.68 -6.01
CA GLU A 127 20.55 -1.69 -5.12
C GLU A 127 20.21 -0.33 -5.72
N VAL A 128 19.31 0.39 -5.04
CA VAL A 128 18.96 1.77 -5.38
C VAL A 128 20.21 2.61 -5.13
N ASN A 129 20.89 3.01 -6.20
CA ASN A 129 21.90 4.08 -6.17
C ASN A 129 21.29 5.41 -5.74
#